data_AF-A0A4U3A9K5-F1
#
_entry.id   AF-A0A4U3A9K5-F1
#
_cell.length_a   1.000
_cell.length_b   1.000
_cell.length_c   1.000
_cell.angle_alpha   90.00
_cell.angle_beta   90.00
_cell.angle_gamma   90.00
#
_symmetry.space_group_name_H-M   'P 1'
#
loop_
_entity.id
_entity.type
_entity.pdbx_description
1 polymer ?
#
loop_
_entity_poly.entity_id
_entity_poly.type
_entity_poly.pdbx_seq_one_letter_code
_entity_poly.pdbx_strand_id
1 'polypeptide(L)'
;MENQFKEIFGAWVAAIGTITSAIGSTPFNFISSNVRKDLNVYGNVLQAVGNALEADGQGEVSLEKIGNELQSIGNVTVISGLVIDFKEEAKIKLVIAGNWTQALGGLTALVDEFEDTSDKDEFLNIIGNLLQSIGNSLQAIGGIYELKSN
;
A
#
# COMPACT_ATOMS: atom_id res chain seq x y z
N MET A 1 16.89 11.26 -16.01
CA MET A 1 16.84 9.87 -16.54
C MET A 1 16.87 8.85 -15.40
N GLU A 2 17.86 8.87 -14.50
CA GLU A 2 17.94 7.89 -13.41
C GLU A 2 16.75 8.00 -12.42
N ASN A 3 16.38 9.21 -12.02
CA ASN A 3 15.26 9.47 -11.11
C ASN A 3 13.89 9.05 -11.67
N GLN A 4 13.59 9.42 -12.93
CA GLN A 4 12.36 9.02 -13.60
C GLN A 4 12.27 7.50 -13.82
N PHE A 5 13.39 6.84 -14.12
CA PHE A 5 13.42 5.37 -14.20
C PHE A 5 13.12 4.74 -12.83
N LYS A 6 13.67 5.31 -11.76
CA LYS A 6 13.46 4.83 -10.39
C LYS A 6 11.98 4.92 -9.98
N GLU A 7 11.33 6.02 -10.32
CA GLU A 7 9.90 6.24 -10.08
C GLU A 7 9.04 5.22 -10.82
N ILE A 8 9.21 5.08 -12.14
CA ILE A 8 8.47 4.08 -12.93
C ILE A 8 8.71 2.66 -12.41
N PHE A 9 9.97 2.32 -12.09
CA PHE A 9 10.30 1.01 -11.54
C PHE A 9 9.65 0.79 -10.17
N GLY A 10 9.64 1.80 -9.31
CA GLY A 10 8.96 1.78 -8.02
C GLY A 10 7.46 1.50 -8.17
N ALA A 11 6.79 2.21 -9.07
CA ALA A 11 5.36 2.03 -9.35
C ALA A 11 5.03 0.59 -9.79
N TRP A 12 5.85 0.01 -10.67
CA TRP A 12 5.70 -1.40 -11.08
C TRP A 12 5.88 -2.37 -9.91
N VAL A 13 6.88 -2.15 -9.06
CA VAL A 13 7.13 -2.97 -7.87
C VAL A 13 5.95 -2.86 -6.89
N ALA A 14 5.42 -1.66 -6.68
CA ALA A 14 4.25 -1.43 -5.84
C ALA A 14 2.99 -2.12 -6.39
N ALA A 15 2.75 -2.03 -7.70
CA ALA A 15 1.63 -2.69 -8.36
C ALA A 15 1.69 -4.23 -8.22
N ILE A 16 2.85 -4.83 -8.45
CA ILE A 16 3.06 -6.27 -8.24
C ILE A 16 2.82 -6.65 -6.78
N GLY A 17 3.31 -5.83 -5.85
CA GLY A 17 3.09 -6.04 -4.42
C GLY A 17 1.61 -5.99 -4.04
N THR A 18 0.86 -5.03 -4.60
CA THR A 18 -0.58 -4.86 -4.37
C THR A 18 -1.36 -6.10 -4.83
N ILE A 19 -1.07 -6.60 -6.04
CA ILE A 19 -1.69 -7.82 -6.58
C ILE A 19 -1.34 -9.03 -5.70
N THR A 20 -0.08 -9.15 -5.30
CA THR A 20 0.39 -10.26 -4.45
C THR A 20 -0.29 -10.25 -3.08
N SER A 21 -0.41 -9.08 -2.46
CA SER A 21 -1.11 -8.87 -1.19
C SER A 21 -2.59 -9.23 -1.31
N ALA A 22 -3.26 -8.79 -2.38
CA ALA A 22 -4.66 -9.11 -2.64
C ALA A 22 -4.90 -10.63 -2.77
N ILE A 23 -4.00 -11.35 -3.44
CA ILE A 23 -4.05 -12.82 -3.52
C ILE A 23 -3.88 -13.44 -2.12
N GLY A 24 -2.91 -12.95 -1.34
CA GLY A 24 -2.66 -13.43 0.04
C GLY A 24 -3.84 -13.18 1.00
N SER A 25 -4.51 -12.04 0.86
CA SER A 25 -5.66 -11.65 1.69
C SER A 25 -6.98 -12.31 1.28
N THR A 26 -7.06 -12.93 0.09
CA THR A 26 -8.29 -13.57 -0.40
C THR A 26 -8.35 -15.05 0.00
N PRO A 27 -9.46 -15.55 0.59
CA PRO A 27 -9.58 -16.94 1.03
C PRO A 27 -9.89 -17.91 -0.12
N PHE A 28 -8.96 -18.04 -1.07
CA PHE A 28 -9.07 -19.04 -2.13
C PHE A 28 -8.95 -20.47 -1.57
N ASN A 29 -9.95 -21.32 -1.84
CA ASN A 29 -9.99 -22.71 -1.37
C ASN A 29 -8.82 -23.58 -1.87
N PHE A 30 -8.14 -23.17 -2.95
CA PHE A 30 -7.03 -23.89 -3.56
C PHE A 30 -5.65 -23.38 -3.12
N ILE A 31 -5.56 -22.34 -2.28
CA ILE A 31 -4.30 -21.82 -1.72
C ILE A 31 -4.29 -21.99 -0.20
N SER A 32 -3.30 -22.71 0.32
CA SER A 32 -3.17 -22.94 1.76
C SER A 32 -3.04 -21.64 2.57
N SER A 33 -3.50 -21.64 3.83
CA SER A 33 -3.42 -20.49 4.72
C SER A 33 -1.99 -19.97 4.92
N ASN A 34 -1.00 -20.87 5.01
CA ASN A 34 0.40 -20.50 5.19
C ASN A 34 0.93 -19.75 3.96
N VAL A 35 0.69 -20.29 2.75
CA VAL A 35 1.08 -19.64 1.50
C VAL A 35 0.38 -18.29 1.35
N ARG A 36 -0.89 -18.19 1.71
CA ARG A 36 -1.64 -16.92 1.72
C ARG A 36 -1.02 -15.89 2.66
N LYS A 37 -0.64 -16.29 3.88
CA LYS A 37 0.06 -15.42 4.83
C LYS A 37 1.40 -14.94 4.27
N ASP A 38 2.18 -15.82 3.67
CA ASP A 38 3.47 -15.47 3.06
C ASP A 38 3.30 -14.49 1.89
N LEU A 39 2.32 -14.73 1.00
CA LEU A 39 1.99 -13.83 -0.09
C LEU A 39 1.56 -12.45 0.41
N ASN A 40 0.79 -12.39 1.51
CA ASN A 40 0.41 -11.11 2.12
C ASN A 40 1.64 -10.34 2.62
N VAL A 41 2.57 -11.03 3.31
CA VAL A 41 3.83 -10.41 3.76
C VAL A 41 4.65 -9.91 2.57
N TYR A 42 4.90 -10.76 1.56
CA TYR A 42 5.69 -10.38 0.38
C TYR A 42 5.04 -9.25 -0.41
N GLY A 43 3.72 -9.25 -0.53
CA GLY A 43 2.98 -8.19 -1.20
C GLY A 43 3.15 -6.83 -0.51
N ASN A 44 3.06 -6.78 0.82
CA ASN A 44 3.30 -5.55 1.57
C ASN A 44 4.77 -5.11 1.52
N VAL A 45 5.73 -6.05 1.51
CA VAL A 45 7.17 -5.72 1.37
C VAL A 45 7.43 -5.07 0.01
N LEU A 46 6.90 -5.65 -1.08
CA LEU A 46 7.05 -5.07 -2.41
C LEU A 46 6.40 -3.69 -2.50
N GLN A 47 5.20 -3.50 -1.95
CA GLN A 47 4.57 -2.17 -1.87
C GLN A 47 5.41 -1.17 -1.05
N ALA A 48 5.94 -1.56 0.11
CA ALA A 48 6.79 -0.69 0.93
C ALA A 48 8.00 -0.19 0.13
N VAL A 49 8.66 -1.11 -0.58
CA VAL A 49 9.85 -0.80 -1.39
C VAL A 49 9.48 0.02 -2.62
N GLY A 50 8.43 -0.36 -3.35
CA GLY A 50 7.97 0.36 -4.54
C GLY A 50 7.65 1.82 -4.25
N ASN A 51 6.80 2.07 -3.26
CA ASN A 51 6.42 3.42 -2.84
C ASN A 51 7.63 4.24 -2.35
N ALA A 52 8.59 3.62 -1.66
CA ALA A 52 9.82 4.30 -1.24
C ALA A 52 10.73 4.65 -2.43
N LEU A 53 10.78 3.80 -3.47
CA LEU A 53 11.53 4.08 -4.69
C LEU A 53 10.89 5.22 -5.49
N GLU A 54 9.55 5.27 -5.57
CA GLU A 54 8.79 6.38 -6.16
C GLU A 54 9.12 7.70 -5.46
N ALA A 55 8.94 7.77 -4.14
CA ALA A 55 9.24 8.98 -3.36
C ALA A 55 10.69 9.46 -3.50
N ASP A 56 11.66 8.55 -3.54
CA ASP A 56 13.07 8.90 -3.73
C ASP A 56 13.36 9.38 -5.17
N GLY A 57 12.63 8.85 -6.16
CA GLY A 57 12.69 9.28 -7.55
C GLY A 57 12.14 10.69 -7.80
N GLN A 58 11.19 11.15 -6.98
CA GLN A 58 10.41 12.38 -7.21
C GLN A 58 11.16 13.71 -6.94
N GLY A 59 12.44 13.67 -6.53
CA GLY A 59 13.27 14.88 -6.44
C GLY A 59 12.80 15.88 -5.39
N GLU A 60 12.03 16.89 -5.79
CA GLU A 60 11.50 17.96 -4.91
C GLU A 60 10.41 17.43 -3.96
N VAL A 61 10.03 18.24 -2.97
CA VAL A 61 8.97 17.89 -2.02
C VAL A 61 7.62 18.22 -2.65
N SER A 62 6.78 17.19 -2.81
CA SER A 62 5.41 17.27 -3.32
C SER A 62 4.48 16.46 -2.40
N LEU A 63 3.17 16.70 -2.46
CA LEU A 63 2.17 15.85 -1.82
C LEU A 63 2.15 14.44 -2.41
N GLU A 64 2.49 14.27 -3.68
CA GLU A 64 2.73 12.95 -4.28
C GLU A 64 3.83 12.19 -3.54
N LYS A 65 4.98 12.83 -3.35
CA LYS A 65 6.12 12.26 -2.61
C LYS A 65 5.76 11.93 -1.16
N ILE A 66 5.10 12.85 -0.47
CA ILE A 66 4.63 12.64 0.91
C ILE A 66 3.62 11.49 0.95
N GLY A 67 2.72 11.42 -0.02
CA GLY A 67 1.75 10.34 -0.17
C GLY A 67 2.45 9.00 -0.27
N ASN A 68 3.42 8.86 -1.17
CA ASN A 68 4.22 7.66 -1.37
C ASN A 68 5.02 7.27 -0.11
N GLU A 69 5.60 8.23 0.61
CA GLU A 69 6.26 7.98 1.91
C GLU A 69 5.26 7.43 2.96
N LEU A 70 4.07 8.02 3.07
CA LEU A 70 3.01 7.55 3.96
C LEU A 70 2.56 6.13 3.58
N GLN A 71 2.42 5.83 2.29
CA GLN A 71 2.09 4.48 1.83
C GLN A 71 3.19 3.48 2.19
N SER A 72 4.47 3.85 2.06
CA SER A 72 5.58 3.00 2.47
C SER A 72 5.56 2.72 3.99
N ILE A 73 5.38 3.75 4.81
CA ILE A 73 5.28 3.63 6.27
C ILE A 73 4.09 2.74 6.68
N GLY A 74 2.94 2.92 6.01
CA GLY A 74 1.76 2.11 6.24
C GLY A 74 2.02 0.63 5.95
N ASN A 75 2.69 0.30 4.83
CA ASN A 75 3.08 -1.08 4.51
C ASN A 75 4.04 -1.68 5.56
N VAL A 76 5.06 -0.93 6.01
CA VAL A 76 5.96 -1.39 7.09
C VAL A 76 5.20 -1.66 8.38
N THR A 77 4.19 -0.85 8.68
CA THR A 77 3.31 -1.05 9.84
C THR A 77 2.48 -2.33 9.71
N VAL A 78 1.93 -2.62 8.53
CA VAL A 78 1.24 -3.90 8.24
C VAL A 78 2.19 -5.09 8.41
N ILE A 79 3.38 -5.02 7.81
CA ILE A 79 4.41 -6.09 7.90
C ILE A 79 4.75 -6.38 9.36
N SER A 80 4.90 -5.33 10.18
CA SER A 80 5.17 -5.47 11.61
C SER A 80 4.07 -6.26 12.32
N GLY A 81 2.79 -6.03 11.99
CA GLY A 81 1.67 -6.80 12.51
C GLY A 81 1.63 -8.27 12.02
N LEU A 82 2.13 -8.55 10.82
CA LEU A 82 2.13 -9.89 10.23
C LEU A 82 3.29 -10.78 10.71
N VAL A 83 4.46 -10.18 10.96
CA VAL A 83 5.72 -10.91 11.19
C VAL A 83 6.15 -10.93 12.66
N ILE A 84 5.95 -9.84 13.41
CA ILE A 84 6.40 -9.77 14.80
C ILE A 84 5.42 -10.53 15.70
N ASP A 85 5.94 -11.28 16.67
CA ASP A 85 5.12 -12.05 17.60
C ASP A 85 4.53 -11.18 18.72
N PHE A 86 3.59 -10.33 18.35
CA PHE A 86 2.72 -9.61 19.28
C PHE A 86 1.50 -10.43 19.70
N LYS A 87 0.77 -9.94 20.71
CA LYS A 87 -0.58 -10.43 21.01
C LYS A 87 -1.51 -10.25 19.81
N GLU A 88 -2.47 -11.15 19.63
CA GLU A 88 -3.34 -11.17 18.46
C GLU A 88 -4.05 -9.83 18.21
N GLU A 89 -4.63 -9.23 19.25
CA GLU A 89 -5.24 -7.90 19.17
C GLU A 89 -4.27 -6.82 18.65
N ALA A 90 -3.01 -6.87 19.06
CA ALA A 90 -2.01 -5.90 18.61
C ALA A 90 -1.58 -6.16 17.15
N LYS A 91 -1.48 -7.42 16.72
CA LYS A 91 -1.23 -7.80 15.33
C LYS A 91 -2.30 -7.21 14.41
N ILE A 92 -3.58 -7.46 14.74
CA ILE A 92 -4.73 -6.97 13.96
C ILE A 92 -4.77 -5.42 13.96
N LYS A 93 -4.55 -4.76 15.10
CA LYS A 93 -4.51 -3.29 15.18
C LYS A 93 -3.41 -2.68 14.34
N LEU A 94 -2.22 -3.30 14.26
CA LEU A 94 -1.14 -2.83 13.39
C LEU A 94 -1.50 -2.97 11.91
N VAL A 95 -2.13 -4.08 11.51
CA VAL A 95 -2.63 -4.25 10.14
C VAL A 95 -3.68 -3.18 9.80
N ILE A 96 -4.64 -2.91 10.70
CA ILE A 96 -5.65 -1.85 10.51
C ILE A 96 -4.99 -0.47 10.39
N ALA A 97 -4.10 -0.13 11.32
CA ALA A 97 -3.43 1.17 11.34
C ALA A 97 -2.58 1.38 10.08
N GLY A 98 -1.79 0.38 9.70
CA GLY A 98 -0.97 0.44 8.50
C GLY A 98 -1.79 0.63 7.22
N ASN A 99 -2.88 -0.11 7.07
CA ASN A 99 -3.80 0.04 5.94
C ASN A 99 -4.47 1.43 5.90
N TRP A 100 -4.87 1.99 7.05
CA TRP A 100 -5.39 3.36 7.10
C TRP A 100 -4.34 4.40 6.73
N THR A 101 -3.09 4.23 7.17
CA THR A 101 -1.98 5.11 6.78
C THR A 101 -1.71 5.05 5.28
N GLN A 102 -1.78 3.86 4.66
CA GLN A 102 -1.68 3.74 3.21
C GLN A 102 -2.82 4.43 2.48
N ALA A 103 -4.06 4.28 2.95
CA ALA A 103 -5.20 4.97 2.36
C ALA A 103 -5.07 6.50 2.45
N LEU A 104 -4.55 7.03 3.57
CA LEU A 104 -4.22 8.44 3.70
C LEU A 104 -3.11 8.85 2.72
N GLY A 105 -2.07 8.03 2.57
CA GLY A 105 -0.98 8.29 1.64
C GLY A 105 -1.46 8.37 0.20
N GLY A 106 -2.25 7.39 -0.26
CA GLY A 106 -2.84 7.39 -1.60
C GLY A 106 -3.71 8.61 -1.85
N LEU A 107 -4.57 9.01 -0.89
CA LEU A 107 -5.37 10.23 -1.01
C LEU A 107 -4.53 11.52 -0.99
N THR A 108 -3.41 11.53 -0.27
CA THR A 108 -2.50 12.68 -0.22
C THR A 108 -1.83 12.88 -1.58
N ALA A 109 -1.42 11.78 -2.23
CA ALA A 109 -0.79 11.83 -3.54
C ALA A 109 -1.70 12.40 -4.65
N LEU A 110 -3.02 12.24 -4.51
CA LEU A 110 -4.00 12.78 -5.47
C LEU A 110 -4.04 14.31 -5.50
N VAL A 111 -3.64 14.99 -4.43
CA VAL A 111 -3.92 16.43 -4.27
C VAL A 111 -3.12 17.26 -5.28
N ASP A 112 -1.86 16.92 -5.51
CA ASP A 112 -1.03 17.60 -6.52
C ASP A 112 -1.57 17.36 -7.93
N GLU A 113 -2.05 16.15 -8.21
CA GLU A 113 -2.57 15.75 -9.52
C GLU A 113 -3.88 16.48 -9.90
N PHE A 114 -4.60 17.04 -8.93
CA PHE A 114 -5.76 17.89 -9.18
C PHE A 114 -5.38 19.35 -9.46
N GLU A 115 -4.18 19.79 -9.08
CA GLU A 115 -3.71 21.16 -9.32
C GLU A 115 -3.11 21.34 -10.72
N ASP A 116 -2.60 20.27 -11.36
CA ASP A 116 -1.91 20.34 -12.65
C ASP A 116 -2.54 19.52 -13.80
N THR A 117 -3.88 19.50 -13.90
CA THR A 117 -4.74 18.69 -14.83
C THR A 117 -4.50 18.76 -16.36
N SER A 118 -3.32 19.18 -16.81
CA SER A 118 -3.00 19.45 -18.21
C SER A 118 -2.56 18.22 -19.01
N ASP A 119 -2.33 17.06 -18.38
CA ASP A 119 -1.91 15.83 -19.06
C ASP A 119 -2.82 14.61 -18.80
N LYS A 120 -2.94 13.72 -19.79
CA LYS A 120 -3.81 12.52 -19.70
C LYS A 120 -3.25 11.42 -18.80
N ASP A 121 -1.93 11.37 -18.67
CA ASP A 121 -1.24 10.35 -17.88
C ASP A 121 -1.48 10.55 -16.37
N GLU A 122 -1.67 11.79 -15.95
CA GLU A 122 -2.02 12.18 -14.58
C GLU A 122 -3.38 11.62 -14.14
N PHE A 123 -4.35 11.54 -15.07
CA PHE A 123 -5.66 10.95 -14.77
C PHE A 123 -5.59 9.46 -14.42
N LEU A 124 -4.63 8.73 -15.00
CA LEU A 124 -4.43 7.31 -14.67
C LEU A 124 -3.82 7.14 -13.29
N ASN A 125 -2.89 8.02 -12.90
CA ASN A 125 -2.32 8.02 -11.55
C ASN A 125 -3.40 8.38 -10.51
N ILE A 126 -4.26 9.37 -10.80
CA ILE A 126 -5.42 9.70 -9.95
C ILE A 126 -6.29 8.46 -9.71
N ILE A 127 -6.63 7.73 -10.77
CA ILE A 127 -7.43 6.51 -10.65
C ILE A 127 -6.69 5.44 -9.85
N GLY A 128 -5.39 5.24 -10.10
CA GLY A 128 -4.57 4.26 -9.39
C GLY A 128 -4.52 4.51 -7.89
N ASN A 129 -4.14 5.73 -7.50
CA ASN A 129 -4.05 6.19 -6.12
C ASN A 129 -5.41 6.15 -5.40
N LEU A 130 -6.50 6.50 -6.09
CA LEU A 130 -7.85 6.39 -5.55
C LEU A 130 -8.27 4.93 -5.32
N LEU A 131 -8.03 4.05 -6.31
CA LEU A 131 -8.34 2.61 -6.18
C LEU A 131 -7.53 1.95 -5.06
N GLN A 132 -6.25 2.32 -4.92
CA GLN A 132 -5.39 1.84 -3.84
C GLN A 132 -5.91 2.32 -2.47
N SER A 133 -6.33 3.59 -2.37
CA SER A 133 -6.92 4.14 -1.16
C SER A 133 -8.20 3.42 -0.75
N ILE A 134 -9.07 3.09 -1.72
CA ILE A 134 -10.28 2.29 -1.49
C ILE A 134 -9.91 0.88 -1.03
N GLY A 135 -8.98 0.20 -1.72
CA GLY A 135 -8.56 -1.15 -1.39
C GLY A 135 -7.97 -1.26 0.02
N ASN A 136 -7.10 -0.33 0.39
CA ASN A 136 -6.51 -0.27 1.72
C ASN A 136 -7.56 0.04 2.80
N SER A 137 -8.52 0.92 2.52
CA SER A 137 -9.66 1.16 3.41
C SER A 137 -10.50 -0.11 3.64
N LEU A 138 -10.76 -0.89 2.58
CA LEU A 138 -11.49 -2.16 2.69
C LEU A 138 -10.72 -3.20 3.51
N GLN A 139 -9.41 -3.30 3.34
CA GLN A 139 -8.56 -4.18 4.16
C GLN A 139 -8.58 -3.77 5.63
N ALA A 140 -8.52 -2.47 5.93
CA ALA A 140 -8.63 -1.95 7.29
C ALA A 140 -10.01 -2.27 7.93
N ILE A 141 -11.09 -2.09 7.17
CA ILE A 141 -12.44 -2.46 7.60
C ILE A 141 -12.56 -3.98 7.86
N GLY A 142 -11.98 -4.80 6.99
CA GLY A 142 -11.87 -6.25 7.19
C GLY A 142 -11.21 -6.61 8.52
N GLY A 143 -10.08 -5.97 8.83
CA GLY A 143 -9.40 -6.13 10.12
C GLY A 143 -10.26 -5.71 11.32
N ILE A 144 -11.09 -4.66 11.19
CA ILE A 144 -12.03 -4.26 12.26
C ILE A 144 -13.08 -5.35 12.53
N TYR A 145 -13.59 -6.00 11.48
CA TYR A 145 -14.51 -7.13 11.64
C TYR A 145 -13.83 -8.31 12.33
N GLU A 146 -12.59 -8.64 11.93
CA GLU A 146 -11.78 -9.68 12.56
C GLU A 146 -11.54 -9.39 14.06
N LEU A 147 -11.21 -8.14 14.40
CA LEU A 147 -11.00 -7.72 15.78
C LEU A 147 -12.27 -7.86 16.65
N LYS A 148 -13.46 -7.58 16.09
CA LYS A 148 -14.73 -7.73 16.79
C LYS A 148 -15.20 -9.18 16.94
N SER A 149 -14.69 -10.07 16.10
CA SER A 149 -15.02 -11.50 16.15
C SER A 149 -14.14 -12.32 17.09
N ASN A 150 -13.06 -11.72 17.60
CA ASN A 150 -12.20 -12.28 18.64
C ASN A 150 -12.68 -11.88 20.04
#